data_AF-A0A3A6NDR9-F1
#
_entry.id   AF-A0A3A6NDR9-F1
#
_cell.length_a   1.000
_cell.length_b   1.000
_cell.length_c   1.000
_cell.angle_alpha   90.00
_cell.angle_beta   90.00
_cell.angle_gamma   90.00
#
_symmetry.space_group_name_H-M   'P 1'
#
loop_
_entity.id
_entity.type
_entity.pdbx_description
1 polymer ?
#
loop_
_entity_poly.entity_id
_entity_poly.type
_entity_poly.pdbx_seq_one_letter_code
_entity_poly.pdbx_strand_id
1 'polypeptide(L)'
;MALSKDELKAAIIEKATKAPKPQLYIKDLYECDPASSPRVIKNVANELVKEQKLMFWSSGSTTMYALPSRIKNEETRDKAESDK
;
A
#
# COMPACT_ATOMS: atom_id res chain seq x y z
N MET A 1 -2.67 -19.36 -10.12
CA MET A 1 -4.09 -18.99 -9.92
C MET A 1 -4.07 -17.60 -9.33
N ALA A 2 -4.93 -16.68 -9.80
CA ALA A 2 -5.06 -15.39 -9.13
C ALA A 2 -5.60 -15.63 -7.72
N LEU A 3 -5.06 -14.92 -6.72
CA LEU A 3 -5.56 -15.01 -5.36
C LEU A 3 -6.99 -14.46 -5.31
N SER A 4 -7.82 -15.03 -4.44
CA SER A 4 -9.13 -14.44 -4.15
C SER A 4 -8.94 -13.04 -3.53
N LYS A 5 -9.98 -12.19 -3.58
CA LYS A 5 -9.89 -10.83 -3.02
C LYS A 5 -9.41 -10.83 -1.56
N ASP A 6 -9.88 -11.78 -0.76
CA ASP A 6 -9.56 -11.84 0.66
C ASP A 6 -8.11 -12.30 0.90
N GLU A 7 -7.62 -13.26 0.12
CA GLU A 7 -6.22 -13.67 0.14
C GLU A 7 -5.31 -12.53 -0.32
N LEU A 8 -5.71 -11.78 -1.36
CA LEU A 8 -4.96 -10.63 -1.83
C LEU A 8 -4.90 -9.51 -0.79
N LYS A 9 -6.00 -9.27 -0.06
CA LYS A 9 -6.02 -8.33 1.08
C LYS A 9 -5.01 -8.76 2.15
N ALA A 10 -5.01 -10.03 2.52
CA ALA A 10 -4.07 -10.58 3.50
C ALA A 10 -2.62 -10.44 3.03
N ALA A 11 -2.33 -10.81 1.78
CA ALA A 11 -1.00 -10.71 1.20
C ALA A 11 -0.46 -9.27 1.17
N ILE A 12 -1.30 -8.29 0.83
CA ILE A 12 -0.94 -6.87 0.86
C ILE A 12 -0.59 -6.41 2.28
N ILE A 13 -1.42 -6.75 3.28
CA ILE A 13 -1.18 -6.41 4.69
C ILE A 13 0.11 -7.07 5.18
N GLU A 14 0.31 -8.34 4.86
CA GLU A 14 1.51 -9.08 5.25
C GLU A 14 2.77 -8.47 4.62
N LYS A 15 2.71 -8.10 3.34
CA LYS A 15 3.83 -7.41 2.68
C LYS A 15 4.11 -6.06 3.32
N ALA A 16 3.09 -5.25 3.64
CA ALA A 16 3.27 -3.99 4.35
C ALA A 16 3.84 -4.17 5.77
N THR A 17 3.53 -5.30 6.42
CA THR A 17 4.05 -5.63 7.76
C THR A 17 5.52 -6.06 7.70
N LYS A 18 5.87 -6.90 6.72
CA LYS A 18 7.23 -7.47 6.58
C LYS A 18 8.20 -6.56 5.84
N ALA A 19 7.71 -5.58 5.07
CA ALA A 19 8.55 -4.70 4.28
C ALA A 19 9.55 -3.92 5.16
N PRO A 20 10.78 -3.68 4.67
CA PRO A 20 11.77 -2.90 5.41
C PRO A 20 11.33 -1.44 5.56
N LYS A 21 10.65 -0.89 4.55
CA LYS A 21 10.07 0.44 4.59
C LYS A 21 8.60 0.36 5.01
N PRO A 22 8.13 1.25 5.90
CA PRO A 22 6.71 1.31 6.26
C PRO A 22 5.84 1.73 5.07
N GLN A 23 6.43 2.51 4.17
CA GLN A 23 5.86 3.06 2.96
C GLN A 23 6.20 2.20 1.73
N LEU A 24 5.19 1.67 1.03
CA LEU A 24 5.34 0.84 -0.16
C LEU A 24 4.73 1.50 -1.39
N TYR A 25 5.38 1.38 -2.55
CA TYR A 25 4.78 1.80 -3.81
C TYR A 25 3.72 0.80 -4.26
N ILE A 26 2.72 1.28 -5.02
CA ILE A 26 1.72 0.41 -5.65
C ILE A 26 2.36 -0.66 -6.54
N LYS A 27 3.52 -0.38 -7.13
CA LYS A 27 4.30 -1.35 -7.92
C LYS A 27 4.80 -2.52 -7.07
N ASP A 28 5.20 -2.25 -5.82
CA ASP A 28 5.63 -3.29 -4.89
C ASP A 28 4.45 -4.20 -4.52
N LEU A 29 3.23 -3.67 -4.48
CA LEU A 29 2.03 -4.48 -4.25
C LEU A 29 1.67 -5.38 -5.43
N TYR A 30 2.06 -5.01 -6.67
CA TYR A 30 1.84 -5.86 -7.83
C TYR A 30 2.62 -7.18 -7.77
N GLU A 31 3.77 -7.16 -7.10
CA GLU A 31 4.57 -8.37 -6.87
C GLU A 31 3.91 -9.34 -5.87
N CYS A 32 2.91 -8.90 -5.08
CA CYS A 32 2.17 -9.81 -4.19
C CYS A 32 1.36 -10.85 -4.98
N ASP A 33 0.81 -10.43 -6.12
CA ASP A 33 0.07 -11.30 -7.01
C ASP A 33 0.32 -10.89 -8.47
N PRO A 34 1.40 -11.39 -9.10
CA PRO A 34 1.68 -11.10 -10.49
C PRO A 34 0.67 -11.71 -11.47
N ALA A 35 -0.20 -12.64 -11.01
CA ALA A 35 -1.27 -13.19 -11.82
C ALA A 35 -2.51 -12.27 -11.84
N SER A 36 -2.68 -11.43 -10.82
CA SER A 36 -3.75 -10.43 -10.77
C SER A 36 -3.42 -9.20 -11.61
N SER A 37 -4.44 -8.64 -12.26
CA SER A 37 -4.29 -7.38 -12.98
C SER A 37 -3.91 -6.25 -12.01
N PRO A 38 -3.01 -5.32 -12.39
CA PRO A 38 -2.67 -4.13 -11.60
C PRO A 38 -3.90 -3.35 -11.11
N ARG A 39 -4.96 -3.33 -11.92
CA ARG A 39 -6.23 -2.67 -11.58
C ARG A 39 -6.95 -3.36 -10.40
N VAL A 40 -6.90 -4.69 -10.34
CA VAL A 40 -7.48 -5.47 -9.22
C VAL A 40 -6.73 -5.17 -7.94
N ILE A 41 -5.40 -5.20 -7.99
CA ILE A 41 -4.55 -4.94 -6.82
C ILE A 41 -4.76 -3.53 -6.30
N LYS A 42 -4.81 -2.53 -7.19
CA LYS A 42 -5.13 -1.15 -6.83
C LYS A 42 -6.52 -1.01 -6.19
N ASN A 43 -7.53 -1.68 -6.74
CA ASN A 43 -8.88 -1.65 -6.19
C ASN A 43 -8.91 -2.26 -4.78
N VAL A 44 -8.24 -3.38 -4.57
CA VAL A 44 -8.16 -4.04 -3.26
C VAL A 44 -7.38 -3.20 -2.25
N ALA A 45 -6.25 -2.60 -2.65
CA ALA A 45 -5.50 -1.68 -1.80
C ALA A 45 -6.35 -0.46 -1.41
N ASN A 46 -7.14 0.09 -2.34
CA ASN A 46 -8.07 1.18 -2.05
C ASN A 46 -9.24 0.75 -1.15
N GLU A 47 -9.75 -0.48 -1.27
CA GLU A 47 -10.72 -1.04 -0.33
C GLU A 47 -10.13 -1.11 1.08
N LEU A 48 -8.88 -1.56 1.24
CA LEU A 48 -8.20 -1.59 2.54
C LEU A 48 -8.00 -0.19 3.13
N VAL A 49 -7.82 0.84 2.30
CA VAL A 49 -7.78 2.23 2.74
C VAL A 49 -9.15 2.70 3.24
N LYS A 50 -10.23 2.34 2.54
CA LYS A 50 -11.61 2.62 3.00
C LYS A 50 -11.93 1.91 4.32
N GLU A 51 -11.40 0.70 4.50
CA GLU A 51 -11.49 -0.07 5.75
C GLU A 51 -10.55 0.47 6.86
N GLN A 52 -9.81 1.57 6.61
CA GLN A 52 -8.82 2.15 7.53
C GLN A 52 -7.69 1.20 7.95
N LYS A 53 -7.49 0.11 7.19
CA LYS A 53 -6.40 -0.85 7.40
C LYS A 53 -5.09 -0.39 6.75
N LEU A 54 -5.18 0.39 5.68
CA LEU A 54 -4.05 1.02 5.00
C LEU A 54 -4.21 2.53 4.94
N MET A 55 -3.10 3.24 4.89
CA MET A 55 -3.03 4.64 4.47
C MET A 55 -2.60 4.70 3.02
N PHE A 56 -3.10 5.72 2.31
CA PHE A 56 -2.76 6.03 0.93
C PHE A 56 -2.25 7.46 0.86
N TRP A 57 -1.20 7.68 0.08
CA TRP A 57 -0.78 9.02 -0.34
C TRP A 57 -0.29 9.01 -1.78
N SER A 58 -0.39 10.18 -2.40
CA SER A 58 0.19 10.44 -3.71
C SER A 58 1.64 10.88 -3.53
N SER A 59 2.56 10.27 -4.26
CA SER A 59 3.96 10.67 -4.32
C SER A 59 4.29 11.00 -5.78
N GLY A 60 4.06 12.27 -6.15
CA GLY A 60 4.26 12.76 -7.52
C GLY A 60 3.50 11.95 -8.57
N SER A 61 4.26 11.21 -9.40
CA SER A 61 3.75 10.38 -10.50
C SER A 61 3.27 8.98 -10.09
N THR A 62 3.39 8.61 -8.81
CA THR A 62 3.03 7.28 -8.30
C THR A 62 2.22 7.36 -7.01
N THR A 63 1.66 6.23 -6.60
CA THR A 63 0.85 6.09 -5.39
C THR A 63 1.51 5.14 -4.43
N MET A 64 1.43 5.47 -3.14
CA MET A 64 2.02 4.66 -2.08
C MET A 64 0.99 4.27 -1.03
N TYR A 65 1.26 3.15 -0.37
CA TYR A 65 0.42 2.50 0.62
C TYR A 65 1.25 2.09 1.83
N ALA A 66 0.65 2.14 3.01
CA ALA A 66 1.29 1.67 4.23
C ALA A 66 0.30 1.28 5.32
N LEU A 67 0.82 0.57 6.31
CA LEU A 67 0.09 0.32 7.54
C LEU A 67 0.11 1.54 8.45
N PRO A 68 -1.06 2.04 8.89
CA PRO A 68 -1.15 3.14 9.85
C PRO A 68 -0.39 2.85 11.15
N SER A 69 -0.35 1.59 11.58
CA SER A 69 0.38 1.14 12.76
C SER A 69 1.89 1.32 12.65
N ARG A 70 2.45 1.30 11.43
CA ARG A 70 3.88 1.49 11.17
C ARG A 70 4.26 2.94 10.89
N ILE A 71 3.33 3.73 10.37
CA ILE A 71 3.55 5.15 10.04
C ILE A 71 3.29 6.09 11.21
N LYS A 72 2.53 5.70 12.24
CA LYS A 72 2.18 6.59 13.38
C LYS A 72 3.37 7.25 14.11
N ASN A 73 4.62 6.78 13.89
CA ASN A 73 5.83 7.41 14.43
C ASN A 73 6.66 8.21 13.40
N GLU A 74 6.27 8.22 12.12
CA GLU A 74 6.98 8.88 11.00
C GLU A 74 6.19 10.02 10.36
N GLU A 75 5.15 10.55 11.03
CA GLU A 75 4.43 11.76 10.59
C GLU A 75 5.34 13.03 10.53
N THR A 76 6.62 12.89 10.89
CA THR A 76 7.64 13.93 10.89
C THR A 76 8.48 14.04 9.62
N ARG A 77 8.32 13.20 8.57
CA ARG A 77 9.25 13.24 7.41
C ARG A 77 8.70 13.68 6.05
N ASP A 78 7.42 13.46 5.72
CA ASP A 78 6.94 13.72 4.34
C ASP A 78 6.10 14.99 4.14
N LYS A 79 5.86 15.80 5.19
CA LYS A 79 5.42 17.20 4.98
C LYS A 79 6.53 18.13 4.50
N ALA A 80 7.74 17.61 4.24
CA ALA A 80 8.91 18.42 3.87
C ALA A 80 9.07 18.68 2.36
N GLU A 81 8.32 18.02 1.47
CA GLU A 81 8.57 18.09 0.01
C GLU A 81 7.40 18.55 -0.87
N SER A 82 6.28 19.03 -0.30
CA SER A 82 5.17 19.59 -1.09
C SER A 82 5.00 21.12 -0.97
N ASP A 83 6.03 21.83 -0.51
CA ASP A 83 6.07 23.31 -0.40
C ASP A 83 7.25 23.91 -1.19
N LYS A 84 7.47 23.45 -2.43
CA LYS A 84 8.39 24.13 -3.35
C LYS A 84 7.84 24.24 -4.77
#